data_AF-A0A6G0VVD3-F1
#
_entry.id   AF-A0A6G0VVD3-F1
#
_cell.length_a   1.000
_cell.length_b   1.000
_cell.length_c   1.000
_cell.angle_alpha   90.00
_cell.angle_beta   90.00
_cell.angle_gamma   90.00
#
_symmetry.space_group_name_H-M   'P 1'
#
loop_
_entity.id
_entity.type
_entity.pdbx_description
1 polymer ?
#
loop_
_entity_poly.entity_id
_entity_poly.type
_entity_poly.pdbx_seq_one_letter_code
_entity_poly.pdbx_strand_id
1 'polypeptide(L)'
;SYWPSTWKNGTVIPIPKHVNDKFKPEGYRPITLLNTLCKILEKIINYRLTWILEKHKYLSKQQFGFRKNKTLTSPRHMTTWIHNILIQLNQVLCKGKILNLITNFLKDRTFKVKANNYLSKEFLQENGVPQGSALSILGLFFDCRHTWKTHIHYLKTSTNQSLNILKIHSHTSWGGDSRTLIKIHKSIIQSKIYYGSNIYKTASQSILKTIDSTDNTGLRLAIGAFRSSPIYSIYNTAGEPILEIKRNDLSLKYTTRSYISNNILLSPENTELFDELEKNSINLDELILREELTIPPWTSTYDINTELSSLLKTQTSPEIYQRYFLSILENYKEYQEVYTDASKPQRPTTAILEAIKIIIDDEHLNHIICSDLLGTLNSIKNQFKPEDLAIKILNKLNEAISKNKRITLMWVPGHIDIKGNELADKQSKIAATNSQLKTIPGASYRDIKKHINNITNKKWLNTWNQQATKLTQ
;
A
#
# COMPACT_ATOMS: atom_id res chain seq x y z
N SER A 1 19.97 -12.14 27.21
CA SER A 1 18.99 -12.67 26.24
C SER A 1 19.76 -13.43 25.18
N TYR A 2 19.53 -14.74 25.10
CA TYR A 2 20.30 -15.68 24.28
C TYR A 2 19.54 -16.02 23.00
N TRP A 3 20.18 -15.80 21.84
CA TRP A 3 19.68 -16.31 20.57
C TRP A 3 20.18 -17.74 20.41
N PRO A 4 19.36 -18.70 19.93
CA PRO A 4 19.83 -20.03 19.60
C PRO A 4 20.99 -19.96 18.61
N SER A 5 22.04 -20.76 18.81
CA SER A 5 23.19 -20.81 17.90
C SER A 5 22.78 -21.14 16.46
N THR A 6 21.78 -22.01 16.29
CA THR A 6 21.20 -22.36 14.99
C THR A 6 20.60 -21.17 14.23
N TRP A 7 20.22 -20.09 14.90
CA TRP A 7 19.66 -18.89 14.27
C TRP A 7 20.76 -17.91 13.81
N LYS A 8 22.00 -18.12 14.27
CA LYS A 8 23.17 -17.32 13.88
C LYS A 8 23.87 -17.83 12.61
N ASN A 9 23.48 -19.02 12.14
CA ASN A 9 24.07 -19.68 10.97
C ASN A 9 23.25 -19.35 9.71
N GLY A 10 23.91 -18.85 8.67
CA GLY A 10 23.28 -18.52 7.38
C GLY A 10 23.81 -19.36 6.21
N THR A 11 22.94 -19.75 5.28
CA THR A 11 23.36 -20.39 4.02
C THR A 11 23.29 -19.38 2.88
N VAL A 12 24.42 -19.01 2.30
CA VAL A 12 24.52 -18.05 1.19
C VAL A 12 24.36 -18.78 -0.14
N ILE A 13 23.41 -18.34 -0.96
CA ILE A 13 23.21 -18.80 -2.34
C ILE A 13 23.58 -17.64 -3.29
N PRO A 14 24.59 -17.80 -4.16
CA PRO A 14 24.95 -16.80 -5.16
C PRO A 14 23.93 -16.82 -6.31
N ILE A 15 23.28 -15.69 -6.58
CA ILE A 15 22.37 -15.54 -7.73
C ILE A 15 22.99 -14.62 -8.77
N PRO A 16 23.09 -15.03 -10.05
CA PRO A 16 23.71 -14.20 -11.09
C PRO A 16 22.96 -12.88 -11.31
N LYS A 17 23.71 -11.79 -11.48
CA LYS A 17 23.21 -10.49 -11.93
C LYS A 17 23.03 -10.53 -13.45
N HIS A 18 21.99 -9.87 -13.96
CA HIS A 18 21.62 -9.93 -15.38
C HIS A 18 22.66 -9.36 -16.37
N VAL A 19 23.56 -8.49 -15.92
CA VAL A 19 24.40 -7.65 -16.81
C VAL A 19 25.90 -7.88 -16.59
N ASN A 20 26.30 -8.60 -15.54
CA ASN A 20 27.70 -8.73 -15.17
C ASN A 20 28.31 -10.04 -15.69
N ASP A 21 29.62 -10.01 -15.86
CA ASP A 21 30.45 -11.17 -16.15
C ASP A 21 30.18 -12.30 -15.14
N LYS A 22 29.76 -13.46 -15.64
CA LYS A 22 29.44 -14.65 -14.84
C LYS A 22 30.68 -15.37 -14.33
N PHE A 23 31.87 -15.01 -14.81
CA PHE A 23 33.13 -15.58 -14.35
C PHE A 23 33.74 -14.81 -13.18
N LYS A 24 33.10 -13.71 -12.76
CA LYS A 24 33.56 -12.85 -11.67
C LYS A 24 32.62 -12.90 -10.46
N PRO A 25 33.14 -12.96 -9.22
CA PRO A 25 32.30 -12.97 -8.01
C PRO A 25 31.37 -11.76 -7.91
N GLU A 26 31.79 -10.60 -8.41
CA GLU A 26 31.00 -9.36 -8.47
C GLU A 26 29.76 -9.50 -9.35
N GLY A 27 29.74 -10.51 -10.23
CA GLY A 27 28.62 -10.91 -11.06
C GLY A 27 27.47 -11.57 -10.31
N TYR A 28 27.63 -11.90 -9.03
CA TYR A 28 26.61 -12.58 -8.23
C TYR A 28 26.07 -11.73 -7.09
N ARG A 29 24.84 -12.00 -6.67
CA ARG A 29 24.22 -11.50 -5.43
C ARG A 29 24.25 -12.61 -4.38
N PRO A 30 24.93 -12.42 -3.24
CA PRO A 30 24.89 -13.39 -2.16
C PRO A 30 23.56 -13.28 -1.40
N ILE A 31 22.66 -14.24 -1.57
CA ILE A 31 21.40 -14.31 -0.80
C ILE A 31 21.58 -15.24 0.38
N THR A 32 21.54 -14.70 1.60
CA THR A 32 21.62 -15.53 2.80
C THR A 32 20.24 -16.05 3.22
N LEU A 33 20.09 -17.35 3.24
CA LEU A 33 18.96 -18.05 3.83
C LEU A 33 19.18 -18.18 5.34
N LEU A 34 18.40 -17.42 6.09
CA LEU A 34 18.32 -17.51 7.56
C LEU A 34 17.16 -18.41 7.99
N ASN A 35 17.26 -18.91 9.23
CA ASN A 35 16.19 -19.61 9.91
C ASN A 35 14.87 -18.81 9.88
N THR A 36 13.74 -19.48 9.67
CA THR A 36 12.41 -18.86 9.55
C THR A 36 11.97 -18.15 10.83
N LEU A 37 12.20 -18.74 12.00
CA LEU A 37 11.89 -18.14 13.29
C LEU A 37 12.74 -16.89 13.55
N CYS A 38 14.01 -16.91 13.14
CA CYS A 38 14.87 -15.74 13.16
C CYS A 38 14.29 -14.59 12.32
N LYS A 39 13.85 -14.86 11.09
CA LYS A 39 13.20 -13.86 10.21
C LYS A 39 11.92 -13.29 10.82
N ILE A 40 11.13 -14.10 11.52
CA ILE A 40 9.92 -13.64 12.22
C ILE A 40 10.30 -12.66 13.33
N LEU A 41 11.27 -13.03 14.17
CA LEU A 41 11.72 -12.16 15.26
C LEU A 41 12.36 -10.88 14.75
N GLU A 42 13.20 -10.94 13.70
CA GLU A 42 13.72 -9.77 12.99
C GLU A 42 12.59 -8.86 12.50
N LYS A 43 11.53 -9.42 11.92
CA LYS A 43 10.37 -8.65 11.44
C LYS A 43 9.63 -7.96 12.59
N ILE A 44 9.46 -8.62 13.74
CA ILE A 44 8.85 -8.03 14.94
C ILE A 44 9.72 -6.89 15.48
N ILE A 45 11.02 -7.11 15.63
CA ILE A 45 11.98 -6.10 16.10
C ILE A 45 11.99 -4.91 15.16
N ASN A 46 12.11 -5.15 13.84
CA ASN A 46 12.14 -4.11 12.83
C ASN A 46 10.84 -3.28 12.82
N TYR A 47 9.68 -3.93 12.95
CA TYR A 47 8.41 -3.23 13.04
C TYR A 47 8.34 -2.30 14.27
N ARG A 48 8.79 -2.77 15.44
CA ARG A 48 8.82 -1.96 16.66
C ARG A 48 9.83 -0.82 16.57
N LEU A 49 11.04 -1.12 16.11
CA LEU A 49 12.11 -0.15 15.99
C LEU A 49 11.77 0.95 14.99
N THR A 50 11.23 0.57 13.83
CA THR A 50 10.80 1.53 12.81
C THR A 50 9.78 2.50 13.39
N TRP A 51 8.79 2.03 14.15
CA TRP A 51 7.80 2.92 14.79
C TRP A 51 8.45 3.94 15.72
N ILE A 52 9.41 3.53 16.57
CA ILE A 52 10.13 4.43 17.48
C ILE A 52 10.94 5.47 16.69
N LEU A 53 11.70 5.01 15.69
CA LEU A 53 12.53 5.89 14.87
C LEU A 53 11.71 6.92 14.08
N GLU A 54 10.54 6.52 13.59
CA GLU A 54 9.57 7.39 12.93
C GLU A 54 8.96 8.40 13.92
N LYS A 55 8.48 7.92 15.08
CA LYS A 55 7.81 8.74 16.10
C LYS A 55 8.70 9.85 16.64
N HIS A 56 9.97 9.54 16.88
CA HIS A 56 10.96 10.51 17.37
C HIS A 56 11.69 11.25 16.23
N LYS A 57 11.30 11.03 14.96
CA LYS A 57 11.85 11.72 13.77
C LYS A 57 13.38 11.56 13.62
N TYR A 58 13.95 10.45 14.10
CA TYR A 58 15.37 10.14 13.92
C TYR A 58 15.71 9.81 12.46
N LEU A 59 14.73 9.38 11.67
CA LEU A 59 14.88 9.19 10.24
C LEU A 59 14.73 10.55 9.52
N SER A 60 15.76 10.91 8.74
CA SER A 60 15.74 12.09 7.88
C SER A 60 14.44 12.18 7.07
N LYS A 61 13.86 13.37 6.93
CA LYS A 61 12.66 13.59 6.10
C LYS A 61 12.88 13.15 4.65
N GLN A 62 14.11 13.26 4.17
CA GLN A 62 14.61 12.92 2.84
C GLN A 62 14.89 11.41 2.66
N GLN A 63 14.82 10.62 3.74
CA GLN A 63 14.93 9.17 3.63
C GLN A 63 13.60 8.58 3.13
N PHE A 64 13.58 7.99 1.92
CA PHE A 64 12.40 7.39 1.27
C PHE A 64 12.43 5.85 1.18
N GLY A 65 13.62 5.25 0.99
CA GLY A 65 13.78 3.81 0.86
C GLY A 65 13.51 3.05 2.16
N PHE A 66 12.85 1.89 2.04
CA PHE A 66 12.49 0.98 3.14
C PHE A 66 11.61 1.59 4.24
N ARG A 67 10.93 2.71 3.98
CA ARG A 67 9.95 3.32 4.90
C ARG A 67 8.52 3.05 4.47
N LYS A 68 7.61 2.89 5.43
CA LYS A 68 6.19 2.66 5.14
C LYS A 68 5.58 3.92 4.52
N ASN A 69 4.75 3.74 3.50
CA ASN A 69 3.99 4.79 2.82
C ASN A 69 4.79 5.90 2.12
N LYS A 70 6.13 5.84 2.16
CA LYS A 70 6.98 6.64 1.28
C LYS A 70 7.26 5.83 0.01
N THR A 71 6.74 6.31 -1.11
CA THR A 71 7.13 5.75 -2.42
C THR A 71 8.41 6.45 -2.86
N LEU A 72 9.36 5.68 -3.38
CA LEU A 72 10.76 6.09 -3.68
C LEU A 72 10.91 7.01 -4.91
N THR A 73 9.96 7.91 -5.14
CA THR A 73 9.85 8.71 -6.37
C THR A 73 10.23 10.18 -6.19
N SER A 74 10.81 10.56 -5.04
CA SER A 74 11.41 11.90 -4.85
C SER A 74 12.93 11.85 -5.06
N PRO A 75 13.50 12.70 -5.94
CA PRO A 75 14.83 12.51 -6.53
C PRO A 75 16.02 12.98 -5.68
N ARG A 76 15.87 13.27 -4.38
CA ARG A 76 16.97 13.86 -3.61
C ARG A 76 17.30 13.10 -2.32
N HIS A 77 18.50 12.50 -2.37
CA HIS A 77 19.42 12.24 -1.26
C HIS A 77 19.06 11.09 -0.32
N MET A 78 19.86 10.03 -0.36
CA MET A 78 19.88 9.02 0.71
C MET A 78 21.28 8.41 0.87
N THR A 79 21.97 8.83 1.92
CA THR A 79 23.06 8.08 2.53
C THR A 79 22.83 8.06 4.03
N THR A 80 22.59 6.88 4.59
CA THR A 80 22.68 6.67 6.04
C THR A 80 23.53 5.42 6.28
N TRP A 81 24.66 5.62 6.96
CA TRP A 81 25.68 4.60 7.25
C TRP A 81 25.36 3.82 8.53
N ILE A 82 25.74 2.54 8.57
CA ILE A 82 25.53 1.59 9.69
C ILE A 82 26.12 2.09 11.02
N HIS A 83 27.24 2.82 10.98
CA HIS A 83 27.91 3.33 12.18
C HIS A 83 27.08 4.42 12.89
N ASN A 84 26.36 5.25 12.13
CA ASN A 84 25.41 6.22 12.69
C ASN A 84 24.18 5.53 13.27
N ILE A 85 23.75 4.40 12.72
CA ILE A 85 22.60 3.65 13.22
C ILE A 85 22.89 3.10 14.63
N LEU A 86 24.07 2.53 14.89
CA LEU A 86 24.38 2.00 16.24
C LEU A 86 24.53 3.12 17.29
N ILE A 87 25.11 4.26 16.90
CA ILE A 87 25.21 5.45 17.77
C ILE A 87 23.82 6.04 18.04
N GLN A 88 22.98 6.18 17.01
CA GLN A 88 21.59 6.62 17.14
C GLN A 88 20.76 5.62 17.96
N LEU A 89 20.89 4.31 17.71
CA LEU A 89 20.21 3.27 18.49
C LEU A 89 20.61 3.30 19.95
N ASN A 90 21.86 3.61 20.28
CA ASN A 90 22.30 3.77 21.66
C ASN A 90 21.70 5.02 22.33
N GLN A 91 21.46 6.10 21.56
CA GLN A 91 20.74 7.30 22.00
C GLN A 91 19.22 7.07 22.14
N VAL A 92 18.61 6.21 21.29
CA VAL A 92 17.15 5.95 21.28
C VAL A 92 16.73 4.85 22.26
N LEU A 93 17.49 3.76 22.35
CA LEU A 93 17.10 2.53 23.08
C LEU A 93 17.68 2.44 24.50
N CYS A 94 18.28 3.53 25.01
CA CYS A 94 18.82 3.70 26.37
C CYS A 94 19.12 2.39 27.11
N LYS A 95 20.35 1.86 27.03
CA LYS A 95 20.88 0.69 27.79
C LYS A 95 19.82 -0.37 28.19
N GLY A 96 18.99 -0.81 27.24
CA GLY A 96 17.87 -1.73 27.50
C GLY A 96 18.14 -3.18 27.07
N LYS A 97 17.29 -4.11 27.54
CA LYS A 97 17.30 -5.54 27.13
C LYS A 97 17.22 -5.74 25.61
N ILE A 98 16.60 -4.81 24.88
CA ILE A 98 16.48 -4.82 23.41
C ILE A 98 17.82 -4.52 22.73
N LEU A 99 18.60 -3.55 23.22
CA LEU A 99 19.92 -3.27 22.68
C LEU A 99 20.86 -4.46 22.88
N ASN A 100 20.79 -5.10 24.06
CA ASN A 100 21.51 -6.35 24.33
C ASN A 100 21.05 -7.50 23.43
N LEU A 101 19.76 -7.58 23.12
CA LEU A 101 19.22 -8.57 22.19
C LEU A 101 19.75 -8.36 20.76
N ILE A 102 19.74 -7.12 20.26
CA ILE A 102 20.22 -6.79 18.90
C ILE A 102 21.74 -6.98 18.81
N THR A 103 22.50 -6.54 19.81
CA THR A 103 23.96 -6.72 19.82
C THR A 103 24.36 -8.19 19.91
N ASN A 104 23.70 -8.99 20.74
CA ASN A 104 23.91 -10.45 20.78
C ASN A 104 23.51 -11.16 19.49
N PHE A 105 22.53 -10.63 18.75
CA PHE A 105 22.14 -11.16 17.45
C PHE A 105 23.21 -10.94 16.38
N LEU A 106 23.83 -9.74 16.38
CA LEU A 106 24.83 -9.35 15.40
C LEU A 106 26.20 -9.98 15.64
N LYS A 107 26.50 -10.38 16.89
CA LYS A 107 27.76 -11.04 17.27
C LYS A 107 27.80 -12.52 16.92
N ASP A 108 28.99 -12.99 16.55
CA ASP A 108 29.36 -14.42 16.37
C ASP A 108 28.48 -15.15 15.36
N ARG A 109 28.18 -14.49 14.23
CA ARG A 109 27.42 -15.08 13.13
C ARG A 109 28.35 -15.83 12.19
N THR A 110 27.89 -16.97 11.70
CA THR A 110 28.62 -17.75 10.70
C THR A 110 27.79 -17.94 9.44
N PHE A 111 28.46 -18.19 8.32
CA PHE A 111 27.80 -18.55 7.09
C PHE A 111 28.56 -19.61 6.29
N LYS A 112 27.81 -20.34 5.46
CA LYS A 112 28.32 -21.28 4.46
C LYS A 112 27.78 -20.90 3.10
N VAL A 113 28.59 -21.00 2.04
CA VAL A 113 28.18 -20.73 0.67
C VAL A 113 27.76 -22.05 0.02
N LYS A 114 26.55 -22.09 -0.53
CA LYS A 114 26.05 -23.22 -1.33
C LYS A 114 26.09 -22.85 -2.80
N ALA A 115 26.84 -23.61 -3.59
CA ALA A 115 26.86 -23.51 -5.04
C ALA A 115 26.49 -24.88 -5.63
N ASN A 116 25.37 -24.96 -6.34
CA ASN A 116 24.79 -26.21 -6.82
C ASN A 116 24.63 -27.24 -5.67
N ASN A 117 25.34 -28.37 -5.75
CA ASN A 117 25.33 -29.43 -4.75
C ASN A 117 26.48 -29.36 -3.74
N TYR A 118 27.33 -28.33 -3.81
CA TYR A 118 28.50 -28.18 -2.94
C TYR A 118 28.27 -27.11 -1.87
N LEU A 119 28.78 -27.38 -0.67
CA LEU A 119 28.75 -26.48 0.48
C LEU A 119 30.18 -26.12 0.88
N SER A 120 30.45 -24.84 1.13
CA SER A 120 31.75 -24.39 1.60
C SER A 120 32.00 -24.75 3.07
N LYS A 121 33.25 -24.54 3.51
CA LYS A 121 33.58 -24.40 4.93
C LYS A 121 32.82 -23.24 5.58
N GLU A 122 32.75 -23.27 6.90
CA GLU A 122 32.12 -22.24 7.71
C GLU A 122 33.02 -21.01 7.80
N PHE A 123 32.44 -19.82 7.61
CA PHE A 123 33.13 -18.55 7.71
C PHE A 123 32.46 -17.66 8.75
N LEU A 124 33.27 -16.91 9.52
CA LEU A 124 32.77 -15.91 10.44
C LEU A 124 32.32 -14.67 9.66
N GLN A 125 31.15 -14.14 10.03
CA GLN A 125 30.61 -12.92 9.47
C GLN A 125 31.10 -11.73 10.29
N GLU A 126 32.27 -11.17 9.92
CA GLU A 126 32.89 -10.04 10.64
C GLU A 126 32.15 -8.71 10.40
N ASN A 127 31.59 -8.50 9.21
CA ASN A 127 30.85 -7.30 8.83
C ASN A 127 29.72 -7.58 7.83
N GLY A 128 28.60 -6.86 7.98
CA GLY A 128 27.52 -6.80 6.99
C GLY A 128 26.22 -7.52 7.38
N VAL A 129 25.14 -7.14 6.70
CA VAL A 129 23.84 -7.84 6.63
C VAL A 129 23.83 -8.56 5.27
N PRO A 130 23.18 -9.74 5.09
CA PRO A 130 23.03 -10.38 3.78
C PRO A 130 22.72 -9.39 2.67
N GLN A 131 23.64 -9.26 1.70
CA GLN A 131 23.63 -8.15 0.77
C GLN A 131 22.84 -8.49 -0.50
N GLY A 132 21.64 -7.92 -0.61
CA GLY A 132 20.98 -7.61 -1.88
C GLY A 132 20.98 -6.09 -2.04
N SER A 133 21.92 -5.55 -2.83
CA SER A 133 22.16 -4.10 -2.93
C SER A 133 20.88 -3.28 -3.17
N ALA A 134 20.66 -2.30 -2.30
CA ALA A 134 19.68 -1.22 -2.42
C ALA A 134 20.23 0.04 -3.11
N LEU A 135 21.49 -0.01 -3.58
CA LEU A 135 22.26 1.15 -4.07
C LEU A 135 22.43 1.20 -5.60
N SER A 136 21.77 0.34 -6.38
CA SER A 136 21.53 0.69 -7.78
C SER A 136 20.46 1.78 -7.79
N ILE A 137 20.81 3.00 -8.24
CA ILE A 137 19.92 4.16 -8.31
C ILE A 137 18.60 3.77 -8.98
N LEU A 138 17.62 3.42 -8.13
CA LEU A 138 16.17 3.29 -8.26
C LEU A 138 15.58 2.75 -9.57
N GLY A 139 16.38 2.14 -10.45
CA GLY A 139 15.98 1.78 -11.81
C GLY A 139 15.65 2.98 -12.70
N LEU A 140 15.87 4.22 -12.22
CA LEU A 140 15.59 5.48 -12.90
C LEU A 140 16.91 6.19 -13.21
N PHE A 141 17.13 6.57 -14.47
CA PHE A 141 18.39 7.17 -14.92
C PHE A 141 18.20 8.65 -15.26
N PHE A 142 18.69 9.53 -14.39
CA PHE A 142 18.63 10.96 -14.62
C PHE A 142 19.79 11.39 -15.53
N ASP A 143 19.49 12.21 -16.52
CA ASP A 143 20.47 12.92 -17.32
C ASP A 143 20.74 14.31 -16.73
N CYS A 144 21.92 14.87 -16.99
CA CYS A 144 22.32 16.21 -16.51
C CYS A 144 21.41 17.35 -16.99
N ARG A 145 20.58 17.10 -18.02
CA ARG A 145 19.60 18.03 -18.57
C ARG A 145 18.15 17.72 -18.16
N HIS A 146 17.94 16.73 -17.29
CA HIS A 146 16.62 16.28 -16.82
C HIS A 146 15.60 15.98 -17.95
N THR A 147 16.07 15.56 -19.12
CA THR A 147 15.24 15.23 -20.30
C THR A 147 14.73 13.79 -20.31
N TRP A 148 15.16 12.95 -19.36
CA TRP A 148 14.79 11.54 -19.23
C TRP A 148 15.24 10.61 -20.38
N LYS A 149 16.00 11.11 -21.35
CA LYS A 149 16.44 10.34 -22.53
C LYS A 149 17.17 9.05 -22.15
N THR A 150 18.12 9.14 -21.21
CA THR A 150 18.91 7.98 -20.75
C THR A 150 18.01 6.93 -20.11
N HIS A 151 17.06 7.35 -19.28
CA HIS A 151 16.10 6.44 -18.65
C HIS A 151 15.20 5.75 -19.66
N ILE A 152 14.62 6.52 -20.58
CA ILE A 152 13.72 5.99 -21.60
C ILE A 152 14.44 5.05 -22.56
N HIS A 153 15.70 5.33 -22.91
CA HIS A 153 16.52 4.42 -23.70
C HIS A 153 16.77 3.10 -22.95
N TYR A 154 17.13 3.17 -21.67
CA TYR A 154 17.27 1.97 -20.84
C TYR A 154 15.98 1.15 -20.76
N LEU A 155 14.84 1.81 -20.51
CA LEU A 155 13.54 1.16 -20.48
C LEU A 155 13.23 0.47 -21.81
N LYS A 156 13.47 1.14 -22.95
CA LYS A 156 13.28 0.58 -24.28
C LYS A 156 14.13 -0.67 -24.51
N THR A 157 15.39 -0.67 -24.10
CA THR A 157 16.26 -1.85 -24.21
C THR A 157 15.74 -3.01 -23.36
N SER A 158 15.31 -2.73 -22.13
CA SER A 158 14.77 -3.75 -21.22
C SER A 158 13.40 -4.29 -21.65
N THR A 159 12.51 -3.44 -22.20
CA THR A 159 11.20 -3.87 -22.71
C THR A 159 11.33 -4.63 -24.03
N ASN A 160 12.30 -4.30 -24.88
CA ASN A 160 12.59 -5.07 -26.09
C ASN A 160 13.03 -6.51 -25.78
N GLN A 161 13.83 -6.70 -24.72
CA GLN A 161 14.16 -8.05 -24.24
C GLN A 161 12.90 -8.81 -23.79
N SER A 162 12.02 -8.16 -23.02
CA SER A 162 10.72 -8.74 -22.65
C SER A 162 9.84 -9.05 -23.87
N LEU A 163 9.92 -8.22 -24.91
CA LEU A 163 9.13 -8.37 -26.13
C LEU A 163 9.57 -9.59 -26.95
N ASN A 164 10.85 -9.97 -26.89
CA ASN A 164 11.31 -11.22 -27.50
C ASN A 164 10.69 -12.45 -26.84
N ILE A 165 10.47 -12.43 -25.52
CA ILE A 165 9.73 -13.49 -24.82
C ILE A 165 8.29 -13.54 -25.34
N LEU A 166 7.63 -12.39 -25.46
CA LEU A 166 6.25 -12.34 -25.96
C LEU A 166 6.14 -12.83 -27.41
N LYS A 167 7.08 -12.47 -28.29
CA LYS A 167 7.14 -12.95 -29.69
C LYS A 167 7.20 -14.47 -29.79
N ILE A 168 7.95 -15.12 -28.89
CA ILE A 168 8.05 -16.57 -28.84
C ILE A 168 6.67 -17.15 -28.49
N HIS A 169 6.00 -16.61 -27.48
CA HIS A 169 4.71 -17.12 -27.02
C HIS A 169 3.50 -16.74 -27.87
N SER A 170 3.62 -15.76 -28.76
CA SER A 170 2.53 -15.27 -29.63
C SER A 170 2.54 -15.90 -31.03
N HIS A 171 3.07 -17.12 -31.17
CA HIS A 171 3.14 -17.79 -32.48
C HIS A 171 1.74 -18.14 -33.02
N THR A 172 1.52 -18.08 -34.34
CA THR A 172 0.19 -18.30 -34.92
C THR A 172 -0.29 -19.75 -34.87
N SER A 173 0.62 -20.73 -34.78
CA SER A 173 0.27 -22.16 -34.77
C SER A 173 0.23 -22.83 -33.39
N TRP A 174 0.96 -22.32 -32.41
CA TRP A 174 1.05 -22.91 -31.05
C TRP A 174 1.02 -21.84 -29.94
N GLY A 175 0.79 -20.57 -30.31
CA GLY A 175 0.82 -19.47 -29.36
C GLY A 175 -0.31 -19.53 -28.34
N GLY A 176 -0.11 -18.79 -27.26
CA GLY A 176 -1.08 -18.71 -26.17
C GLY A 176 -2.34 -17.95 -26.55
N ASP A 177 -3.42 -18.21 -25.82
CA ASP A 177 -4.65 -17.43 -25.89
C ASP A 177 -4.38 -15.93 -25.64
N SER A 178 -5.10 -15.06 -26.36
CA SER A 178 -4.94 -13.61 -26.31
C SER A 178 -5.06 -13.04 -24.90
N ARG A 179 -6.01 -13.54 -24.08
CA ARG A 179 -6.17 -13.05 -22.69
C ARG A 179 -4.96 -13.39 -21.83
N THR A 180 -4.35 -14.55 -22.08
CA THR A 180 -3.12 -14.98 -21.39
C THR A 180 -1.92 -14.14 -21.84
N LEU A 181 -1.78 -13.90 -23.14
CA LEU A 181 -0.71 -13.07 -23.69
C LEU A 181 -0.82 -11.62 -23.21
N ILE A 182 -2.02 -11.05 -23.09
CA ILE A 182 -2.24 -9.72 -22.50
C ILE A 182 -1.77 -9.70 -21.03
N LYS A 183 -2.07 -10.75 -20.24
CA LYS A 183 -1.59 -10.84 -18.84
C LYS A 183 -0.07 -10.94 -18.78
N ILE A 184 0.55 -11.71 -19.67
CA ILE A 184 2.01 -11.80 -19.77
C ILE A 184 2.58 -10.43 -20.13
N HIS A 185 2.09 -9.78 -21.19
CA HIS A 185 2.48 -8.43 -21.61
C HIS A 185 2.41 -7.41 -20.46
N LYS A 186 1.30 -7.39 -19.72
CA LYS A 186 1.11 -6.57 -18.51
C LYS A 186 2.21 -6.81 -17.47
N SER A 187 2.55 -8.07 -17.25
CA SER A 187 3.51 -8.47 -16.21
C SER A 187 4.98 -8.19 -16.55
N ILE A 188 5.38 -8.25 -17.83
CA ILE A 188 6.80 -8.14 -18.23
C ILE A 188 7.19 -6.86 -18.97
N ILE A 189 6.22 -6.18 -19.62
CA ILE A 189 6.44 -4.93 -20.36
C ILE A 189 5.79 -3.78 -19.60
N GLN A 190 4.47 -3.80 -19.41
CA GLN A 190 3.78 -2.66 -18.79
C GLN A 190 4.21 -2.44 -17.34
N SER A 191 4.53 -3.47 -16.57
CA SER A 191 5.08 -3.33 -15.22
C SER A 191 6.38 -2.51 -15.18
N LYS A 192 7.22 -2.62 -16.22
CA LYS A 192 8.47 -1.85 -16.36
C LYS A 192 8.19 -0.42 -16.81
N ILE A 193 7.25 -0.23 -17.74
CA ILE A 193 6.86 1.09 -18.24
C ILE A 193 6.16 1.87 -17.11
N TYR A 194 5.17 1.29 -16.42
CA TYR A 194 4.43 1.99 -15.36
C TYR A 194 5.29 2.36 -14.15
N TYR A 195 6.41 1.67 -13.93
CA TYR A 195 7.32 2.01 -12.85
C TYR A 195 8.01 3.36 -13.12
N GLY A 196 7.74 4.36 -12.26
CA GLY A 196 8.31 5.70 -12.38
C GLY A 196 7.68 6.58 -13.47
N SER A 197 6.61 6.11 -14.12
CA SER A 197 5.93 6.84 -15.19
C SER A 197 5.26 8.12 -14.74
N ASN A 198 4.96 8.24 -13.45
CA ASN A 198 4.51 9.48 -12.81
C ASN A 198 5.60 10.57 -12.81
N ILE A 199 6.88 10.19 -12.82
CA ILE A 199 7.99 11.14 -12.78
C ILE A 199 8.43 11.51 -14.20
N TYR A 200 8.72 10.51 -15.04
CA TYR A 200 9.22 10.78 -16.39
C TYR A 200 8.12 11.23 -17.37
N LYS A 201 6.85 11.31 -16.93
CA LYS A 201 5.75 11.92 -17.72
C LYS A 201 6.10 13.34 -18.19
N THR A 202 6.96 14.06 -17.48
CA THR A 202 7.43 15.40 -17.86
C THR A 202 8.38 15.42 -19.06
N ALA A 203 8.83 14.24 -19.54
CA ALA A 203 9.62 14.14 -20.76
C ALA A 203 8.82 14.61 -21.99
N SER A 204 9.54 15.07 -23.03
CA SER A 204 8.89 15.51 -24.27
C SER A 204 8.08 14.37 -24.92
N GLN A 205 6.98 14.73 -25.59
CA GLN A 205 6.12 13.75 -26.26
C GLN A 205 6.87 12.92 -27.30
N SER A 206 7.89 13.49 -27.95
CA SER A 206 8.78 12.77 -28.88
C SER A 206 9.55 11.63 -28.19
N ILE A 207 10.05 11.85 -26.97
CA ILE A 207 10.77 10.85 -26.17
C ILE A 207 9.79 9.79 -25.66
N LEU A 208 8.62 10.20 -25.13
CA LEU A 208 7.61 9.26 -24.63
C LEU A 208 7.09 8.32 -25.75
N LYS A 209 6.89 8.83 -26.96
CA LYS A 209 6.50 8.00 -28.12
C LYS A 209 7.49 6.87 -28.41
N THR A 210 8.78 7.04 -28.07
CA THR A 210 9.78 5.98 -28.29
C THR A 210 9.54 4.75 -27.42
N ILE A 211 9.12 4.92 -26.16
CA ILE A 211 8.76 3.79 -25.28
C ILE A 211 7.38 3.25 -25.61
N ASP A 212 6.43 4.12 -25.95
CA ASP A 212 5.05 3.73 -26.31
C ASP A 212 5.02 2.78 -27.51
N SER A 213 5.94 2.94 -28.46
CA SER A 213 6.09 2.03 -29.60
C SER A 213 6.33 0.56 -29.19
N THR A 214 7.03 0.32 -28.07
CA THR A 214 7.29 -1.04 -27.57
C THR A 214 6.02 -1.66 -26.99
N ASP A 215 5.20 -0.88 -26.27
CA ASP A 215 3.92 -1.35 -25.72
C ASP A 215 2.92 -1.65 -26.83
N ASN A 216 2.82 -0.76 -27.83
CA ASN A 216 1.97 -0.93 -29.00
C ASN A 216 2.32 -2.23 -29.74
N THR A 217 3.61 -2.53 -29.88
CA THR A 217 4.07 -3.76 -30.54
C THR A 217 3.72 -4.99 -29.69
N GLY A 218 3.90 -4.92 -28.37
CA GLY A 218 3.55 -6.00 -27.46
C GLY A 218 2.05 -6.32 -27.46
N LEU A 219 1.20 -5.29 -27.38
CA LEU A 219 -0.25 -5.48 -27.45
C LEU A 219 -0.71 -6.06 -28.79
N ARG A 220 -0.13 -5.63 -29.91
CA ARG A 220 -0.43 -6.22 -31.24
C ARG A 220 -0.14 -7.72 -31.27
N LEU A 221 1.01 -8.13 -30.74
CA LEU A 221 1.37 -9.54 -30.63
C LEU A 221 0.41 -10.30 -29.73
N ALA A 222 0.01 -9.71 -28.61
CA ALA A 222 -0.89 -10.34 -27.66
C ALA A 222 -2.30 -10.56 -28.24
N ILE A 223 -2.84 -9.60 -29.00
CA ILE A 223 -4.18 -9.71 -29.59
C ILE A 223 -4.19 -10.30 -31.01
N GLY A 224 -3.02 -10.56 -31.60
CA GLY A 224 -2.91 -11.02 -32.99
C GLY A 224 -3.25 -9.96 -34.04
N ALA A 225 -3.15 -8.67 -33.72
CA ALA A 225 -3.48 -7.58 -34.64
C ALA A 225 -2.39 -7.32 -35.69
N PHE A 226 -2.79 -6.84 -36.86
CA PHE A 226 -1.87 -6.43 -37.91
C PHE A 226 -0.94 -5.30 -37.45
N ARG A 227 0.25 -5.21 -38.06
CA ARG A 227 1.21 -4.13 -37.80
C ARG A 227 0.67 -2.73 -38.14
N SER A 228 -0.29 -2.64 -39.06
CA SER A 228 -0.94 -1.41 -39.52
C SER A 228 -2.19 -1.01 -38.74
N SER A 229 -2.70 -1.86 -37.83
CA SER A 229 -3.91 -1.55 -37.05
C SER A 229 -3.79 -0.22 -36.28
N PRO A 230 -4.84 0.62 -36.19
CA PRO A 230 -4.77 1.87 -35.44
C PRO A 230 -4.46 1.63 -33.95
N ILE A 231 -3.69 2.54 -33.34
CA ILE A 231 -3.25 2.42 -31.93
C ILE A 231 -4.48 2.32 -31.02
N TYR A 232 -5.42 3.24 -31.13
CA TYR A 232 -6.63 3.26 -30.27
C TYR A 232 -7.43 1.96 -30.35
N SER A 233 -7.55 1.36 -31.54
CA SER A 233 -8.28 0.10 -31.72
C SER A 233 -7.61 -1.05 -30.96
N ILE A 234 -6.27 -1.11 -30.97
CA ILE A 234 -5.53 -2.18 -30.27
C ILE A 234 -5.74 -2.12 -28.76
N TYR A 235 -5.67 -0.92 -28.18
CA TYR A 235 -5.89 -0.72 -26.75
C TYR A 235 -7.33 -1.04 -26.36
N ASN A 236 -8.31 -0.61 -27.19
CA ASN A 236 -9.71 -0.92 -26.95
C ASN A 236 -10.00 -2.43 -27.02
N THR A 237 -9.51 -3.13 -28.06
CA THR A 237 -9.64 -4.58 -28.19
C THR A 237 -8.95 -5.34 -27.04
N ALA A 238 -7.81 -4.82 -26.54
CA ALA A 238 -7.11 -5.40 -25.40
C ALA A 238 -7.77 -5.09 -24.03
N GLY A 239 -8.78 -4.20 -24.00
CA GLY A 239 -9.44 -3.76 -22.78
C GLY A 239 -8.55 -2.90 -21.87
N GLU A 240 -7.61 -2.13 -22.46
CA GLU A 240 -6.66 -1.30 -21.73
C GLU A 240 -6.70 0.16 -22.19
N PRO A 241 -6.56 1.14 -21.28
CA PRO A 241 -6.40 2.53 -21.67
C PRO A 241 -5.01 2.76 -22.31
N ILE A 242 -4.93 3.70 -23.25
CA ILE A 242 -3.67 4.15 -23.83
C ILE A 242 -2.70 4.68 -22.75
N LEU A 243 -1.39 4.51 -23.00
CA LEU A 243 -0.34 4.83 -22.04
C LEU A 243 -0.36 6.28 -21.53
N GLU A 244 -0.75 7.25 -22.35
CA GLU A 244 -0.88 8.64 -21.93
C GLU A 244 -1.93 8.81 -20.82
N ILE A 245 -3.14 8.30 -21.06
CA ILE A 245 -4.21 8.28 -20.06
C ILE A 245 -3.76 7.52 -18.81
N LYS A 246 -3.03 6.41 -18.99
CA LYS A 246 -2.54 5.59 -17.88
C LYS A 246 -1.46 6.28 -17.05
N ARG A 247 -0.55 7.04 -17.68
CA ARG A 247 0.45 7.85 -16.98
C ARG A 247 -0.23 8.92 -16.13
N ASN A 248 -1.28 9.55 -16.63
CA ASN A 248 -2.07 10.54 -15.89
C ASN A 248 -2.78 9.89 -14.69
N ASP A 249 -3.43 8.74 -14.91
CA ASP A 249 -4.03 7.92 -13.84
C ASP A 249 -3.04 7.60 -12.71
N LEU A 250 -1.83 7.15 -13.06
CA LEU A 250 -0.78 6.83 -12.10
C LEU A 250 -0.22 8.08 -11.40
N SER A 251 -0.09 9.19 -12.11
CA SER A 251 0.32 10.48 -11.56
C SER A 251 -0.68 10.96 -10.49
N LEU A 252 -1.97 11.02 -10.83
CA LEU A 252 -3.03 11.45 -9.91
C LEU A 252 -3.11 10.57 -8.65
N LYS A 253 -2.96 9.25 -8.80
CA LYS A 253 -2.91 8.31 -7.66
C LYS A 253 -1.68 8.55 -6.77
N TYR A 254 -0.55 8.88 -7.38
CA TYR A 254 0.66 9.16 -6.65
C TYR A 254 0.58 10.48 -5.89
N THR A 255 0.14 11.56 -6.53
CA THR A 255 0.02 12.89 -5.92
C THR A 255 -0.95 12.87 -4.74
N THR A 256 -2.14 12.31 -4.93
CA THR A 256 -3.16 12.16 -3.87
C THR A 256 -2.62 11.34 -2.69
N ARG A 257 -1.94 10.22 -2.97
CA ARG A 257 -1.32 9.42 -1.90
C ARG A 257 -0.22 10.17 -1.16
N SER A 258 0.62 10.92 -1.88
CA SER A 258 1.70 11.72 -1.29
C SER A 258 1.13 12.80 -0.37
N TYR A 259 0.10 13.52 -0.83
CA TYR A 259 -0.61 14.54 -0.07
C TYR A 259 -1.18 13.99 1.24
N ILE A 260 -1.94 12.88 1.16
CA ILE A 260 -2.50 12.19 2.33
C ILE A 260 -1.41 11.80 3.34
N SER A 261 -0.26 11.34 2.86
CA SER A 261 0.80 10.79 3.72
C SER A 261 1.69 11.84 4.38
N ASN A 262 1.97 12.95 3.71
CA ASN A 262 2.98 13.91 4.17
C ASN A 262 2.38 15.25 4.61
N ASN A 263 1.09 15.52 4.32
CA ASN A 263 0.44 16.81 4.56
C ASN A 263 1.29 18.01 4.06
N ILE A 264 2.01 17.81 2.97
CA ILE A 264 2.88 18.83 2.39
C ILE A 264 2.01 19.62 1.41
N LEU A 265 1.63 20.84 1.78
CA LEU A 265 1.42 21.90 0.78
C LEU A 265 2.76 22.08 0.07
N LEU A 266 2.80 21.74 -1.22
CA LEU A 266 4.06 21.58 -1.93
C LEU A 266 4.76 22.93 -2.17
N SER A 267 6.08 22.82 -2.27
CA SER A 267 6.96 23.82 -2.84
C SER A 267 6.49 24.27 -4.24
N PRO A 268 6.89 25.49 -4.68
CA PRO A 268 6.46 26.10 -5.95
C PRO A 268 6.68 25.26 -7.22
N GLU A 269 7.50 24.21 -7.16
CA GLU A 269 7.78 23.30 -8.29
C GLU A 269 6.65 22.29 -8.61
N ASN A 270 5.59 22.22 -7.80
CA ASN A 270 4.54 21.19 -7.94
C ASN A 270 3.14 21.74 -8.32
N THR A 271 3.07 23.01 -8.70
CA THR A 271 1.81 23.69 -9.10
C THR A 271 1.10 22.97 -10.25
N GLU A 272 1.82 22.52 -11.28
CA GLU A 272 1.23 21.80 -12.42
C GLU A 272 0.47 20.52 -12.04
N LEU A 273 0.92 19.82 -10.98
CA LEU A 273 0.29 18.59 -10.50
C LEU A 273 -1.01 18.88 -9.73
N PHE A 274 -1.09 20.02 -9.05
CA PHE A 274 -2.33 20.49 -8.42
C PHE A 274 -3.33 21.00 -9.45
N ASP A 275 -2.87 21.76 -10.44
CA ASP A 275 -3.70 22.19 -11.56
C ASP A 275 -4.34 20.99 -12.26
N GLU A 276 -3.60 19.87 -12.39
CA GLU A 276 -4.14 18.64 -12.94
C GLU A 276 -5.19 18.00 -12.02
N LEU A 277 -5.05 18.08 -10.70
CA LEU A 277 -6.07 17.60 -9.76
C LEU A 277 -7.35 18.44 -9.79
N GLU A 278 -7.21 19.77 -9.80
CA GLU A 278 -8.33 20.71 -9.89
C GLU A 278 -9.09 20.56 -11.21
N LYS A 279 -8.38 20.44 -12.35
CA LYS A 279 -8.98 20.16 -13.67
C LYS A 279 -9.80 18.87 -13.70
N ASN A 280 -9.48 17.92 -12.83
CA ASN A 280 -10.20 16.65 -12.70
C ASN A 280 -11.21 16.66 -11.53
N SER A 281 -11.52 17.81 -10.96
CA SER A 281 -12.48 18.00 -9.86
C SER A 281 -12.14 17.18 -8.61
N ILE A 282 -10.84 16.95 -8.34
CA ILE A 282 -10.37 16.27 -7.14
C ILE A 282 -10.02 17.33 -6.09
N ASN A 283 -10.96 17.62 -5.19
CA ASN A 283 -10.73 18.53 -4.08
C ASN A 283 -9.87 17.86 -3.00
N LEU A 284 -8.68 18.41 -2.75
CA LEU A 284 -7.73 17.90 -1.76
C LEU A 284 -8.13 18.23 -0.32
N ASP A 285 -8.91 19.29 -0.11
CA ASP A 285 -9.37 19.70 1.22
C ASP A 285 -10.41 18.74 1.80
N GLU A 286 -11.04 17.93 0.94
CA GLU A 286 -12.00 16.92 1.35
C GLU A 286 -11.36 15.58 1.77
N LEU A 287 -10.03 15.49 1.76
CA LEU A 287 -9.34 14.21 1.98
C LEU A 287 -9.05 13.93 3.43
N ILE A 288 -9.22 12.66 3.82
CA ILE A 288 -8.77 12.17 5.12
C ILE A 288 -7.24 12.09 5.10
N LEU A 289 -6.61 13.11 5.67
CA LEU A 289 -5.16 13.11 5.91
C LEU A 289 -4.78 11.98 6.88
N ARG A 290 -3.62 11.38 6.64
CA ARG A 290 -3.08 10.33 7.49
C ARG A 290 -2.47 10.96 8.74
N GLU A 291 -3.00 10.60 9.89
CA GLU A 291 -2.43 10.98 11.18
C GLU A 291 -1.28 10.05 11.59
N GLU A 292 -0.42 10.53 12.49
CA GLU A 292 0.52 9.68 13.20
C GLU A 292 -0.19 9.02 14.39
N LEU A 293 0.10 7.75 14.66
CA LEU A 293 -0.41 7.09 15.85
C LEU A 293 0.20 7.72 17.11
N THR A 294 -0.64 8.00 18.10
CA THR A 294 -0.20 8.56 19.39
C THR A 294 0.55 7.53 20.22
N ILE A 295 0.05 6.29 20.25
CA ILE A 295 0.54 5.16 21.06
C ILE A 295 1.04 4.04 20.13
N PRO A 296 2.00 3.20 20.56
CA PRO A 296 2.40 2.03 19.79
C PRO A 296 1.20 1.10 19.45
N PRO A 297 1.09 0.59 18.21
CA PRO A 297 -0.01 -0.28 17.81
C PRO A 297 -0.18 -1.55 18.67
N TRP A 298 0.92 -2.07 19.22
CA TRP A 298 0.93 -3.31 20.01
C TRP A 298 0.68 -3.11 21.51
N THR A 299 0.52 -1.87 21.97
CA THR A 299 0.12 -1.55 23.36
C THR A 299 -1.36 -1.22 23.46
N SER A 300 -2.11 -1.44 22.38
CA SER A 300 -3.55 -1.24 22.31
C SER A 300 -4.29 -2.13 23.30
N THR A 301 -5.21 -1.54 24.07
CA THR A 301 -6.03 -2.23 25.08
C THR A 301 -7.51 -2.26 24.72
N TYR A 302 -7.89 -1.83 23.52
CA TYR A 302 -9.29 -1.80 23.08
C TYR A 302 -9.78 -3.21 22.77
N ASP A 303 -10.94 -3.54 23.29
CA ASP A 303 -11.62 -4.79 22.99
C ASP A 303 -12.50 -4.63 21.74
N ILE A 304 -12.41 -5.60 20.84
CA ILE A 304 -13.15 -5.61 19.57
C ILE A 304 -13.80 -6.97 19.40
N ASN A 305 -15.08 -7.06 19.76
CA ASN A 305 -15.87 -8.27 19.62
C ASN A 305 -16.39 -8.38 18.17
N THR A 306 -16.03 -9.48 17.50
CA THR A 306 -16.57 -9.84 16.17
C THR A 306 -17.09 -11.28 16.16
N GLU A 307 -17.48 -11.83 17.30
CA GLU A 307 -17.92 -13.23 17.46
C GLU A 307 -19.12 -13.55 16.59
N LEU A 308 -20.08 -12.62 16.50
CA LEU A 308 -21.25 -12.75 15.63
C LEU A 308 -20.89 -12.95 14.15
N SER A 309 -19.70 -12.50 13.70
CA SER A 309 -19.27 -12.66 12.30
C SER A 309 -18.91 -14.09 11.91
N SER A 310 -18.79 -14.99 12.90
CA SER A 310 -18.57 -16.42 12.67
C SER A 310 -19.79 -17.11 12.05
N LEU A 311 -20.98 -16.55 12.24
CA LEU A 311 -22.23 -17.05 11.70
C LEU A 311 -22.38 -16.62 10.23
N LEU A 312 -22.83 -17.54 9.38
CA LEU A 312 -23.12 -17.24 7.98
C LEU A 312 -24.52 -16.64 7.88
N LYS A 313 -24.60 -15.37 7.46
CA LYS A 313 -25.87 -14.63 7.29
C LYS A 313 -26.86 -15.32 6.35
N THR A 314 -26.37 -16.08 5.37
CA THR A 314 -27.20 -16.84 4.42
C THR A 314 -27.85 -18.09 5.01
N GLN A 315 -27.31 -18.61 6.12
CA GLN A 315 -27.71 -19.89 6.70
C GLN A 315 -28.28 -19.77 8.11
N THR A 316 -28.14 -18.61 8.74
CA THR A 316 -28.49 -18.40 10.14
C THR A 316 -29.73 -17.53 10.23
N SER A 317 -30.73 -17.95 11.00
CA SER A 317 -31.97 -17.19 11.15
C SER A 317 -31.73 -15.91 11.99
N PRO A 318 -32.51 -14.84 11.76
CA PRO A 318 -32.40 -13.60 12.53
C PRO A 318 -32.53 -13.79 14.05
N GLU A 319 -33.39 -14.72 14.49
CA GLU A 319 -33.64 -14.99 15.90
C GLU A 319 -32.41 -15.56 16.60
N ILE A 320 -31.59 -16.36 15.90
CA ILE A 320 -30.33 -16.88 16.43
C ILE A 320 -29.35 -15.74 16.69
N TYR A 321 -29.23 -14.80 15.76
CA TYR A 321 -28.40 -13.61 15.94
C TYR A 321 -28.87 -12.75 17.11
N GLN A 322 -30.18 -12.52 17.24
CA GLN A 322 -30.74 -11.75 18.35
C GLN A 322 -30.45 -12.40 19.70
N ARG A 323 -30.66 -13.72 19.82
CA ARG A 323 -30.37 -14.46 21.05
C ARG A 323 -28.88 -14.45 21.39
N TYR A 324 -28.02 -14.69 20.39
CA TYR A 324 -26.58 -14.70 20.62
C TYR A 324 -26.09 -13.29 20.99
N PHE A 325 -26.59 -12.25 20.33
CA PHE A 325 -26.32 -10.85 20.67
C PHE A 325 -26.73 -10.52 22.12
N LEU A 326 -27.93 -10.91 22.54
CA LEU A 326 -28.38 -10.72 23.93
C LEU A 326 -27.48 -11.43 24.93
N SER A 327 -27.04 -12.66 24.65
CA SER A 327 -26.11 -13.39 25.52
C SER A 327 -24.73 -12.72 25.62
N ILE A 328 -24.27 -12.07 24.55
CA ILE A 328 -23.02 -11.29 24.59
C ILE A 328 -23.23 -10.04 25.46
N LEU A 329 -24.36 -9.34 25.30
CA LEU A 329 -24.69 -8.16 26.10
C LEU A 329 -24.79 -8.44 27.61
N GLU A 330 -25.10 -9.68 28.02
CA GLU A 330 -25.08 -10.05 29.45
C GLU A 330 -23.70 -9.85 30.11
N ASN A 331 -22.60 -9.93 29.33
CA ASN A 331 -21.25 -9.66 29.81
C ASN A 331 -20.94 -8.16 29.94
N TYR A 332 -21.82 -7.29 29.42
CA TYR A 332 -21.64 -5.84 29.33
C TYR A 332 -22.74 -5.06 30.06
N LYS A 333 -23.37 -5.63 31.09
CA LYS A 333 -24.50 -4.99 31.82
C LYS A 333 -24.20 -3.59 32.39
N GLU A 334 -22.95 -3.32 32.73
CA GLU A 334 -22.50 -2.01 33.24
C GLU A 334 -22.08 -1.03 32.14
N TYR A 335 -22.17 -1.43 30.87
CA TYR A 335 -21.77 -0.61 29.72
C TYR A 335 -22.99 0.06 29.11
N GLN A 336 -22.85 1.33 28.75
CA GLN A 336 -23.86 2.05 27.99
C GLN A 336 -23.76 1.69 26.51
N GLU A 337 -24.87 1.25 25.93
CA GLU A 337 -24.96 0.88 24.52
C GLU A 337 -25.08 2.10 23.61
N VAL A 338 -24.24 2.17 22.58
CA VAL A 338 -24.28 3.18 21.53
C VAL A 338 -24.34 2.49 20.17
N TYR A 339 -25.40 2.74 19.41
CA TYR A 339 -25.60 2.15 18.09
C TYR A 339 -25.21 3.14 17.00
N THR A 340 -24.44 2.66 16.03
CA THR A 340 -23.98 3.47 14.90
C THR A 340 -24.35 2.79 13.59
N ASP A 341 -24.96 3.55 12.69
CA ASP A 341 -25.24 3.09 11.34
C ASP A 341 -24.25 3.69 10.34
N ALA A 342 -24.02 2.90 9.31
CA ALA A 342 -23.06 3.10 8.26
C ALA A 342 -23.61 2.66 6.89
N SER A 343 -24.93 2.54 6.73
CA SER A 343 -25.55 1.97 5.54
C SER A 343 -25.34 2.78 4.25
N LYS A 344 -24.76 3.99 4.30
CA LYS A 344 -24.40 4.75 3.09
C LYS A 344 -22.92 4.63 2.73
N PRO A 345 -22.58 4.22 1.50
CA PRO A 345 -21.21 4.11 1.01
C PRO A 345 -20.48 5.45 0.90
N GLN A 346 -21.17 6.57 1.13
CA GLN A 346 -20.53 7.88 1.07
C GLN A 346 -19.63 8.12 2.28
N ARG A 347 -20.06 7.91 3.54
CA ARG A 347 -19.21 8.13 4.74
C ARG A 347 -19.67 7.32 5.97
N PRO A 348 -19.57 5.98 5.96
CA PRO A 348 -20.01 5.10 7.05
C PRO A 348 -19.16 5.16 8.32
N THR A 349 -17.87 5.40 8.12
CA THR A 349 -16.81 5.26 9.12
C THR A 349 -16.59 6.49 9.98
N THR A 350 -17.27 7.61 9.67
CA THR A 350 -17.34 8.78 10.56
C THR A 350 -18.28 8.52 11.74
N ALA A 351 -19.27 7.63 11.62
CA ALA A 351 -20.24 7.40 12.69
C ALA A 351 -19.58 6.88 13.98
N ILE A 352 -18.67 5.91 13.87
CA ILE A 352 -17.88 5.42 15.02
C ILE A 352 -17.01 6.54 15.60
N LEU A 353 -16.39 7.36 14.74
CA LEU A 353 -15.53 8.46 15.17
C LEU A 353 -16.32 9.53 15.95
N GLU A 354 -17.51 9.90 15.46
CA GLU A 354 -18.41 10.84 16.14
C GLU A 354 -18.98 10.25 17.44
N ALA A 355 -19.36 8.96 17.44
CA ALA A 355 -19.79 8.28 18.66
C ALA A 355 -18.71 8.33 19.75
N ILE A 356 -17.44 8.08 19.40
CA ILE A 356 -16.33 8.18 20.36
C ILE A 356 -16.18 9.63 20.86
N LYS A 357 -16.33 10.64 20.01
CA LYS A 357 -16.25 12.05 20.45
C LYS A 357 -17.35 12.39 21.46
N ILE A 358 -18.58 11.91 21.24
CA ILE A 358 -19.69 12.11 22.18
C ILE A 358 -19.40 11.40 23.50
N ILE A 359 -18.93 10.15 23.44
CA ILE A 359 -18.58 9.33 24.62
C ILE A 359 -17.46 9.97 25.47
N ILE A 360 -16.50 10.63 24.82
CA ILE A 360 -15.38 11.30 25.48
C ILE A 360 -15.85 12.38 26.48
N ASP A 361 -17.02 12.97 26.25
CA ASP A 361 -17.60 14.02 27.09
C ASP A 361 -18.83 13.53 27.90
N ASP A 362 -19.23 12.27 27.74
CA ASP A 362 -20.30 11.64 28.51
C ASP A 362 -19.90 11.42 29.97
N GLU A 363 -20.84 11.24 30.89
CA GLU A 363 -20.55 10.96 32.30
C GLU A 363 -20.19 9.49 32.55
N HIS A 364 -20.78 8.54 31.82
CA HIS A 364 -20.56 7.11 32.01
C HIS A 364 -19.13 6.72 31.68
N LEU A 365 -18.57 5.73 32.38
CA LEU A 365 -17.19 5.32 32.18
C LEU A 365 -17.05 4.20 31.14
N ASN A 366 -18.06 3.34 31.02
CA ASN A 366 -18.02 2.13 30.20
C ASN A 366 -19.05 2.25 29.07
N HIS A 367 -18.60 2.07 27.84
CA HIS A 367 -19.44 2.18 26.65
C HIS A 367 -19.19 1.03 25.67
N ILE A 368 -20.27 0.54 25.06
CA ILE A 368 -20.20 -0.45 23.98
C ILE A 368 -20.75 0.16 22.70
N ILE A 369 -19.93 0.24 21.66
CA ILE A 369 -20.32 0.78 20.36
C ILE A 369 -20.65 -0.38 19.43
N CYS A 370 -21.93 -0.52 19.08
CA CYS A 370 -22.45 -1.48 18.14
C CYS A 370 -22.42 -0.89 16.72
N SER A 371 -21.74 -1.57 15.78
CA SER A 371 -21.66 -1.14 14.38
C SER A 371 -21.72 -2.33 13.42
N ASP A 372 -22.32 -2.13 12.25
CA ASP A 372 -22.42 -3.14 11.20
C ASP A 372 -21.21 -3.22 10.25
N LEU A 373 -20.23 -2.33 10.43
CA LEU A 373 -19.03 -2.24 9.60
C LEU A 373 -17.93 -3.23 9.99
N LEU A 374 -18.13 -4.51 9.63
CA LEU A 374 -17.11 -5.53 9.85
C LEU A 374 -15.75 -5.17 9.23
N GLY A 375 -15.76 -4.54 8.04
CA GLY A 375 -14.55 -4.11 7.35
C GLY A 375 -13.73 -3.09 8.15
N THR A 376 -14.38 -2.12 8.78
CA THR A 376 -13.72 -1.08 9.59
C THR A 376 -13.14 -1.67 10.87
N LEU A 377 -13.91 -2.53 11.55
CA LEU A 377 -13.45 -3.23 12.76
C LEU A 377 -12.25 -4.13 12.44
N ASN A 378 -12.24 -4.83 11.31
CA ASN A 378 -11.10 -5.58 10.83
C ASN A 378 -9.89 -4.69 10.49
N SER A 379 -10.10 -3.51 9.91
CA SER A 379 -9.05 -2.51 9.68
C SER A 379 -8.44 -2.00 11.00
N ILE A 380 -9.25 -1.81 12.05
CA ILE A 380 -8.79 -1.43 13.40
C ILE A 380 -8.02 -2.59 14.05
N LYS A 381 -8.49 -3.84 13.93
CA LYS A 381 -7.78 -5.05 14.38
C LYS A 381 -6.41 -5.21 13.70
N ASN A 382 -6.25 -4.72 12.47
CA ASN A 382 -5.00 -4.82 11.73
C ASN A 382 -3.92 -3.84 12.21
N GLN A 383 -3.17 -4.26 13.24
CA GLN A 383 -2.08 -3.47 13.81
C GLN A 383 -0.91 -3.20 12.82
N PHE A 384 -0.70 -4.05 11.80
CA PHE A 384 0.47 -3.94 10.93
C PHE A 384 0.34 -2.86 9.85
N LYS A 385 -0.87 -2.70 9.30
CA LYS A 385 -1.20 -1.76 8.22
C LYS A 385 -2.63 -1.23 8.36
N PRO A 386 -2.91 -0.42 9.40
CA PRO A 386 -4.21 0.21 9.54
C PRO A 386 -4.43 1.23 8.41
N GLU A 387 -5.68 1.31 7.96
CA GLU A 387 -6.16 2.34 7.04
C GLU A 387 -6.14 3.72 7.71
N ASP A 388 -6.09 4.79 6.93
CA ASP A 388 -5.90 6.16 7.45
C ASP A 388 -7.00 6.56 8.44
N LEU A 389 -8.22 6.09 8.23
CA LEU A 389 -9.34 6.34 9.12
C LEU A 389 -9.34 5.45 10.37
N ALA A 390 -8.89 4.21 10.25
CA ALA A 390 -8.66 3.36 11.42
C ALA A 390 -7.65 4.03 12.37
N ILE A 391 -6.62 4.71 11.83
CA ILE A 391 -5.68 5.49 12.63
C ILE A 391 -6.37 6.62 13.39
N LYS A 392 -7.29 7.37 12.77
CA LYS A 392 -8.05 8.42 13.46
C LYS A 392 -8.91 7.88 14.59
N ILE A 393 -9.61 6.76 14.34
CA ILE A 393 -10.40 6.07 15.36
C ILE A 393 -9.50 5.61 16.51
N LEU A 394 -8.37 4.98 16.21
CA LEU A 394 -7.39 4.52 17.21
C LEU A 394 -6.86 5.69 18.05
N ASN A 395 -6.54 6.83 17.43
CA ASN A 395 -6.11 8.03 18.14
C ASN A 395 -7.21 8.56 19.09
N LYS A 396 -8.47 8.57 18.66
CA LYS A 396 -9.59 8.97 19.51
C LYS A 396 -9.92 7.96 20.61
N LEU A 397 -9.77 6.67 20.37
CA LEU A 397 -9.85 5.65 21.43
C LEU A 397 -8.75 5.85 22.47
N ASN A 398 -7.52 6.17 22.05
CA ASN A 398 -6.43 6.49 22.97
C ASN A 398 -6.74 7.73 23.82
N GLU A 399 -7.36 8.76 23.22
CA GLU A 399 -7.84 9.95 23.94
C GLU A 399 -8.92 9.59 24.97
N ALA A 400 -9.89 8.75 24.60
CA ALA A 400 -10.91 8.27 25.52
C ALA A 400 -10.31 7.50 26.71
N ILE A 401 -9.32 6.63 26.46
CA ILE A 401 -8.58 5.92 27.51
C ILE A 401 -7.88 6.91 28.46
N SER A 402 -7.30 8.00 27.92
CA SER A 402 -6.66 9.02 28.76
C SER A 402 -7.65 9.77 29.68
N LYS A 403 -8.93 9.82 29.30
CA LYS A 403 -10.04 10.32 30.13
C LYS A 403 -10.71 9.22 30.97
N ASN A 404 -10.05 8.07 31.15
CA ASN A 404 -10.55 6.92 31.92
C ASN A 404 -11.87 6.32 31.38
N LYS A 405 -12.13 6.45 30.07
CA LYS A 405 -13.26 5.79 29.40
C LYS A 405 -12.85 4.40 28.90
N ARG A 406 -13.70 3.40 29.10
CA ARG A 406 -13.56 2.04 28.55
C ARG A 406 -14.56 1.87 27.42
N ILE A 407 -14.05 1.78 26.19
CA ILE A 407 -14.86 1.62 24.99
C ILE A 407 -14.60 0.25 24.38
N THR A 408 -15.65 -0.54 24.24
CA THR A 408 -15.63 -1.81 23.49
C THR A 408 -16.33 -1.62 22.14
N LEU A 409 -15.69 -2.06 21.06
CA LEU A 409 -16.30 -2.04 19.72
C LEU A 409 -16.91 -3.41 19.42
N MET A 410 -18.18 -3.47 19.07
CA MET A 410 -18.88 -4.71 18.77
C MET A 410 -19.46 -4.69 17.36
N TRP A 411 -19.18 -5.74 16.59
CA TRP A 411 -19.82 -5.94 15.32
C TRP A 411 -21.24 -6.50 15.48
N VAL A 412 -22.22 -5.91 14.81
CA VAL A 412 -23.60 -6.42 14.72
C VAL A 412 -24.02 -6.60 13.26
N PRO A 413 -24.77 -7.66 12.92
CA PRO A 413 -25.27 -7.81 11.55
C PRO A 413 -26.40 -6.81 11.27
N GLY A 414 -26.32 -6.10 10.13
CA GLY A 414 -27.40 -5.23 9.68
C GLY A 414 -28.63 -5.99 9.14
N HIS A 415 -29.83 -5.41 9.24
CA HIS A 415 -31.10 -5.97 8.76
C HIS A 415 -31.49 -7.30 9.43
N ILE A 416 -31.37 -7.36 10.75
CA ILE A 416 -31.66 -8.55 11.59
C ILE A 416 -32.62 -8.19 12.75
N ASP A 417 -33.27 -7.03 12.68
CA ASP A 417 -34.23 -6.54 13.69
C ASP A 417 -33.63 -6.34 15.10
N ILE A 418 -32.31 -6.09 15.18
CA ILE A 418 -31.70 -5.55 16.39
C ILE A 418 -32.18 -4.11 16.54
N LYS A 419 -33.12 -3.88 17.47
CA LYS A 419 -33.84 -2.60 17.64
C LYS A 419 -32.95 -1.36 17.59
N GLY A 420 -31.82 -1.37 18.31
CA GLY A 420 -30.88 -0.24 18.33
C GLY A 420 -30.20 0.02 16.98
N ASN A 421 -29.84 -1.05 16.25
CA ASN A 421 -29.22 -0.95 14.94
C ASN A 421 -30.22 -0.49 13.86
N GLU A 422 -31.45 -1.03 13.87
CA GLU A 422 -32.52 -0.59 12.96
C GLU A 422 -32.93 0.86 13.21
N LEU A 423 -32.94 1.30 14.48
CA LEU A 423 -33.20 2.70 14.82
C LEU A 423 -32.08 3.60 14.27
N ALA A 424 -30.82 3.21 14.42
CA ALA A 424 -29.68 3.95 13.87
C ALA A 424 -29.76 4.06 12.33
N ASP A 425 -30.08 2.97 11.63
CA ASP A 425 -30.26 2.95 10.17
C ASP A 425 -31.46 3.79 9.70
N LYS A 426 -32.56 3.78 10.47
CA LYS A 426 -33.69 4.66 10.18
C LYS A 426 -33.32 6.13 10.31
N GLN A 427 -32.61 6.51 11.38
CA GLN A 427 -32.20 7.90 11.61
C GLN A 427 -31.17 8.37 10.58
N SER A 428 -30.23 7.51 10.16
CA SER A 428 -29.25 7.85 9.13
C SER A 428 -29.91 8.12 7.77
N LYS A 429 -30.93 7.34 7.41
CA LYS A 429 -31.73 7.52 6.18
C LYS A 429 -32.49 8.84 6.20
N ILE A 430 -33.09 9.19 7.34
CA ILE A 430 -33.78 10.48 7.53
C ILE A 430 -32.79 11.64 7.40
N ALA A 431 -31.68 11.58 8.15
CA ALA A 431 -30.66 12.63 8.11
C ALA A 431 -30.14 12.86 6.68
N ALA A 432 -29.93 11.80 5.90
CA ALA A 432 -29.42 11.92 4.55
C ALA A 432 -30.43 12.45 3.51
N THR A 433 -31.70 12.67 3.87
CA THR A 433 -32.66 13.41 3.03
C THR A 433 -32.63 14.93 3.27
N ASN A 434 -31.97 15.37 4.33
CA ASN A 434 -31.87 16.78 4.67
C ASN A 434 -30.71 17.45 3.91
N SER A 435 -31.04 18.30 2.94
CA SER A 435 -30.09 19.04 2.10
C SER A 435 -29.30 20.14 2.82
N GLN A 436 -29.67 20.48 4.06
CA GLN A 436 -28.99 21.51 4.86
C GLN A 436 -27.80 20.99 5.69
N LEU A 437 -27.59 19.67 5.75
CA LEU A 437 -26.47 19.10 6.49
C LEU A 437 -25.17 19.27 5.69
N LYS A 438 -24.19 19.97 6.28
CA LYS A 438 -22.83 20.05 5.73
C LYS A 438 -22.29 18.63 5.51
N THR A 439 -21.95 18.31 4.27
CA THR A 439 -21.18 17.11 3.95
C THR A 439 -19.82 17.21 4.63
N ILE A 440 -19.59 16.46 5.70
CA ILE A 440 -18.30 16.48 6.42
C ILE A 440 -17.22 15.98 5.47
N PRO A 441 -16.21 16.80 5.08
CA PRO A 441 -15.14 16.37 4.18
C PRO A 441 -14.48 15.09 4.70
N GLY A 442 -14.30 14.10 3.83
CA GLY A 442 -13.77 12.81 4.27
C GLY A 442 -13.74 11.72 3.21
N ALA A 443 -13.28 12.02 1.99
CA ALA A 443 -13.02 10.98 1.01
C ALA A 443 -11.76 10.17 1.43
N SER A 444 -11.89 8.85 1.51
CA SER A 444 -10.72 7.98 1.72
C SER A 444 -9.90 7.88 0.44
N TYR A 445 -8.61 7.51 0.55
CA TYR A 445 -7.81 7.23 -0.65
C TYR A 445 -8.46 6.19 -1.58
N ARG A 446 -9.24 5.24 -1.03
CA ARG A 446 -9.95 4.23 -1.81
C ARG A 446 -11.05 4.85 -2.68
N ASP A 447 -11.76 5.83 -2.15
CA ASP A 447 -12.84 6.52 -2.85
C ASP A 447 -12.27 7.42 -3.96
N ILE A 448 -11.21 8.15 -3.66
CA ILE A 448 -10.47 8.93 -4.67
C ILE A 448 -9.94 7.99 -5.76
N LYS A 449 -9.36 6.85 -5.41
CA LYS A 449 -8.85 5.89 -6.39
C LYS A 449 -9.96 5.39 -7.32
N LYS A 450 -11.17 5.14 -6.80
CA LYS A 450 -12.34 4.80 -7.62
C LYS A 450 -12.74 5.96 -8.52
N HIS A 451 -12.76 7.18 -7.98
CA HIS A 451 -13.08 8.38 -8.74
C HIS A 451 -12.09 8.63 -9.88
N ILE A 452 -10.78 8.52 -9.63
CA ILE A 452 -9.72 8.61 -10.65
C ILE A 452 -9.91 7.52 -11.72
N ASN A 453 -10.23 6.28 -11.33
CA ASN A 453 -10.52 5.22 -12.30
C ASN A 453 -11.74 5.57 -13.17
N ASN A 454 -12.80 6.14 -12.60
CA ASN A 454 -13.98 6.55 -13.35
C ASN A 454 -13.66 7.69 -14.33
N ILE A 455 -12.88 8.69 -13.91
CA ILE A 455 -12.38 9.76 -14.79
C ILE A 455 -11.56 9.17 -15.93
N THR A 456 -10.66 8.24 -15.60
CA THR A 456 -9.81 7.54 -16.57
C THR A 456 -10.65 6.80 -17.61
N ASN A 457 -11.68 6.07 -17.18
CA ASN A 457 -12.59 5.36 -18.06
C ASN A 457 -13.41 6.31 -18.95
N LYS A 458 -13.91 7.42 -18.39
CA LYS A 458 -14.63 8.45 -19.16
C LYS A 458 -13.74 9.09 -20.22
N LYS A 459 -12.51 9.47 -19.85
CA LYS A 459 -11.54 10.02 -20.81
C LYS A 459 -11.23 9.01 -21.90
N TRP A 460 -10.97 7.76 -21.54
CA TRP A 460 -10.69 6.70 -22.49
C TRP A 460 -11.85 6.46 -23.47
N LEU A 461 -13.09 6.40 -22.97
CA LEU A 461 -14.28 6.25 -23.80
C LEU A 461 -14.48 7.44 -24.74
N ASN A 462 -14.30 8.67 -24.24
CA ASN A 462 -14.41 9.87 -25.07
C ASN A 462 -13.34 9.89 -26.17
N THR A 463 -12.09 9.55 -25.84
CA THR A 463 -11.00 9.48 -26.83
C THR A 463 -11.28 8.40 -27.88
N TRP A 464 -11.87 7.28 -27.50
CA TRP A 464 -12.29 6.21 -28.42
C TRP A 464 -13.41 6.66 -29.36
N ASN A 465 -14.47 7.26 -28.81
CA ASN A 465 -15.63 7.72 -29.60
C ASN A 465 -15.28 8.83 -30.61
N GLN A 466 -14.25 9.62 -30.32
CA GLN A 466 -13.75 10.65 -31.25
C GLN A 466 -12.92 10.08 -32.41
N GLN A 467 -12.53 8.80 -32.38
CA GLN A 467 -11.79 8.20 -33.48
C GLN A 467 -12.75 7.80 -34.60
N ALA A 468 -12.48 8.30 -35.81
CA ALA A 468 -13.10 7.81 -37.03
C ALA A 468 -12.45 6.47 -37.44
N THR A 469 -12.93 5.36 -36.88
CA THR A 469 -12.48 4.01 -37.27
C THR A 469 -13.68 3.17 -37.73
N LYS A 470 -13.44 2.20 -38.61
CA LYS A 470 -14.49 1.23 -39.04
C LYS A 470 -15.08 0.38 -37.91
N LEU A 471 -14.53 0.48 -36.70
CA LEU A 471 -14.99 -0.22 -35.49
C LEU A 471 -15.88 0.67 -34.60
N THR A 472 -15.97 1.97 -34.89
CA THR A 472 -16.80 2.95 -34.19
C THR A 472 -17.99 3.43 -35.04
N GLN A 473 -18.03 3.07 -36.32
CA GLN A 473 -19.23 3.02 -37.18
C GLN A 473 -19.88 1.66 -37.04
#